data_AF-A0A0M0HYX4-F1
#
_entry.id   AF-A0A0M0HYX4-F1
#
_cell.length_a   1.000
_cell.length_b   1.000
_cell.length_c   1.000
_cell.angle_alpha   90.00
_cell.angle_beta   90.00
_cell.angle_gamma   90.00
#
_symmetry.space_group_name_H-M   'P 1'
#
loop_
_entity.id
_entity.type
_entity.pdbx_description
1 polymer ?
#
loop_
_entity_poly.entity_id
_entity_poly.type
_entity_poly.pdbx_seq_one_letter_code
_entity_poly.pdbx_strand_id
1 'polypeptide(L)'
;MKIDGFQSEMQAMMFEAGNTKPTATGQSVGADFSALLNNAINNVNGLSKTSSDLQMRFDRGDQDVSLSDVMIARNKSSVAFEATIQVRNKLVEAYKELMNMPV
;
A
#
# COMPACT_ATOMS: atom_id res chain seq x y z
N MET A 1 12.29 25.13 -52.83
CA MET A 1 12.63 25.60 -51.47
C MET A 1 11.45 25.50 -50.47
N LYS A 2 10.59 24.47 -50.50
CA LYS A 2 9.54 24.28 -49.48
C LYS A 2 9.22 22.82 -49.09
N ILE A 3 9.95 21.83 -49.62
CA ILE A 3 9.62 20.40 -49.41
C ILE A 3 10.55 19.75 -48.37
N ASP A 4 11.73 20.32 -48.12
CA ASP A 4 12.73 19.73 -47.22
C ASP A 4 12.45 19.96 -45.72
N GLY A 5 11.68 20.99 -45.35
CA GLY A 5 11.38 21.31 -43.95
C GLY A 5 10.40 20.34 -43.28
N PHE A 6 9.46 19.78 -44.05
CA PHE A 6 8.44 18.87 -43.50
C PHE A 6 9.02 17.50 -43.11
N GLN A 7 10.08 17.07 -43.80
CA GLN A 7 10.78 15.83 -43.46
C GLN A 7 11.62 15.98 -42.19
N SER A 8 12.21 17.16 -41.94
CA SER A 8 12.95 17.42 -40.70
C SER A 8 12.03 17.55 -39.47
N GLU A 9 10.83 18.09 -39.65
CA GLU A 9 9.83 18.18 -38.57
C GLU A 9 9.26 16.80 -38.21
N MET A 10 9.01 15.94 -39.19
CA MET A 10 8.56 14.56 -38.94
C MET A 10 9.65 13.73 -38.25
N GLN A 11 10.92 13.96 -38.58
CA GLN A 11 12.04 13.25 -37.96
C GLN A 11 12.34 13.74 -36.53
N ALA A 12 12.11 15.02 -36.24
CA ALA A 12 12.16 15.56 -34.88
C ALA A 12 11.02 14.99 -34.01
N MET A 13 9.82 14.86 -34.57
CA MET A 13 8.67 14.27 -33.87
C MET A 13 8.86 12.78 -33.56
N MET A 14 9.54 12.02 -34.43
CA MET A 14 9.94 10.63 -34.16
C MET A 14 11.02 10.52 -33.08
N PHE A 15 11.93 11.48 -32.99
CA PHE A 15 12.98 11.49 -31.96
C PHE A 15 12.41 11.84 -30.58
N GLU A 16 11.40 12.71 -30.53
CA GLU A 16 10.68 13.07 -29.30
C GLU A 16 9.75 11.92 -28.83
N ALA A 17 9.15 11.18 -29.76
CA ALA A 17 8.39 9.96 -29.46
C ALA A 17 9.26 8.75 -29.08
N GLY A 18 10.52 8.69 -29.52
CA GLY A 18 11.46 7.61 -29.18
C GLY A 18 12.10 7.74 -27.79
N ASN A 19 12.03 8.92 -27.16
CA ASN A 19 12.63 9.19 -25.86
C ASN A 19 11.63 9.21 -24.68
N THR A 20 10.34 8.98 -24.94
CA THR A 20 9.37 8.65 -23.89
C THR A 20 9.51 7.19 -23.50
N LYS A 21 10.68 6.85 -22.95
CA LYS A 21 10.90 5.59 -22.26
C LYS A 21 9.74 5.47 -21.25
N PRO A 22 8.85 4.45 -21.35
CA PRO A 22 7.77 4.31 -20.39
C PRO A 22 8.44 4.22 -19.03
N THR A 23 8.19 5.22 -18.17
CA THR A 23 8.70 5.20 -16.81
C THR A 23 8.20 3.90 -16.21
N ALA A 24 9.11 2.98 -15.90
CA ALA A 24 8.79 1.69 -15.32
C ALA A 24 8.23 1.92 -13.92
N THR A 25 6.93 2.25 -13.84
CA THR A 25 6.19 2.54 -12.63
C THR A 25 6.03 1.30 -11.75
N GLY A 26 6.15 0.10 -12.30
CA GLY A 26 6.02 -1.16 -11.57
C GLY A 26 7.02 -1.37 -10.44
N GLN A 27 8.24 -0.81 -10.53
CA GLN A 27 9.29 -1.07 -9.52
C GLN A 27 9.23 -0.11 -8.32
N SER A 28 8.76 1.13 -8.52
CA SER A 28 8.47 2.06 -7.42
C SER A 28 7.29 1.57 -6.58
N VAL A 29 6.22 1.13 -7.25
CA VAL A 29 4.98 0.67 -6.61
C VAL A 29 5.23 -0.54 -5.69
N GLY A 30 6.15 -1.45 -6.06
CA GLY A 30 6.50 -2.60 -5.22
C GLY A 30 7.24 -2.26 -3.92
N ALA A 31 8.10 -1.23 -3.94
CA ALA A 31 8.83 -0.79 -2.75
C ALA A 31 7.92 -0.06 -1.75
N ASP A 32 7.07 0.83 -2.25
CA ASP A 32 6.07 1.55 -1.45
C ASP A 32 5.06 0.56 -0.83
N PHE A 33 4.71 -0.50 -1.57
CA PHE A 33 3.88 -1.59 -1.06
C PHE A 33 4.53 -2.34 0.11
N SER A 34 5.76 -2.81 -0.05
CA SER A 34 6.44 -3.56 1.02
C SER A 34 6.49 -2.72 2.30
N ALA A 35 6.72 -1.42 2.18
CA ALA A 35 6.66 -0.49 3.30
C ALA A 35 5.25 -0.40 3.91
N LEU A 36 4.20 -0.24 3.09
CA LEU A 36 2.81 -0.15 3.58
C LEU A 36 2.34 -1.44 4.27
N LEU A 37 2.66 -2.61 3.71
CA LEU A 37 2.28 -3.89 4.30
C LEU A 37 3.04 -4.16 5.60
N ASN A 38 4.35 -3.88 5.63
CA ASN A 38 5.12 -3.96 6.87
C ASN A 38 4.52 -3.04 7.93
N ASN A 39 4.17 -1.81 7.57
CA ASN A 39 3.52 -0.88 8.50
C ASN A 39 2.16 -1.39 8.98
N ALA A 40 1.32 -1.93 8.09
CA ALA A 40 0.01 -2.49 8.46
C ALA A 40 0.14 -3.68 9.42
N ILE A 41 1.03 -4.63 9.11
CA ILE A 41 1.32 -5.79 9.98
C ILE A 41 1.87 -5.34 11.33
N ASN A 42 2.82 -4.40 11.34
CA ASN A 42 3.37 -3.85 12.58
C ASN A 42 2.30 -3.14 13.42
N ASN A 43 1.39 -2.40 12.77
CA ASN A 43 0.27 -1.75 13.45
C ASN A 43 -0.68 -2.76 14.10
N VAL A 44 -1.10 -3.79 13.36
CA VAL A 44 -1.95 -4.87 13.90
C VAL A 44 -1.27 -5.59 15.06
N ASN A 45 0.02 -5.88 14.95
CA ASN A 45 0.80 -6.49 16.03
C ASN A 45 0.84 -5.59 17.27
N GLY A 46 1.06 -4.28 17.07
CA GLY A 46 1.00 -3.29 18.15
C GLY A 46 -0.36 -3.27 18.84
N LEU A 47 -1.45 -3.19 18.07
CA LEU A 47 -2.82 -3.19 18.61
C LEU A 47 -3.17 -4.50 19.33
N SER A 48 -2.72 -5.64 18.80
CA SER A 48 -2.92 -6.95 19.42
C SER A 48 -2.21 -7.04 20.78
N LYS A 49 -0.96 -6.55 20.85
CA LYS A 49 -0.20 -6.48 22.10
C LYS A 49 -0.86 -5.56 23.12
N THR A 50 -1.28 -4.37 22.71
CA THR A 50 -1.98 -3.42 23.57
C THR A 50 -3.29 -4.00 24.10
N SER A 51 -4.08 -4.66 23.24
CA SER A 51 -5.31 -5.33 23.67
C SER A 51 -5.03 -6.43 24.70
N SER A 52 -3.98 -7.22 24.49
CA SER A 52 -3.58 -8.28 25.43
C SER A 52 -3.06 -7.72 26.76
N ASP A 53 -2.32 -6.62 26.72
CA ASP A 53 -1.80 -5.95 27.91
C ASP A 53 -2.94 -5.38 28.76
N LEU A 54 -3.86 -4.64 28.14
CA LEU A 54 -5.04 -4.10 28.82
C LEU A 54 -5.90 -5.21 29.41
N GLN A 55 -6.09 -6.32 28.68
CA GLN A 55 -6.81 -7.47 29.20
C GLN A 55 -6.12 -8.06 30.45
N MET A 56 -4.81 -8.28 30.40
CA MET A 56 -4.05 -8.79 31.55
C MET A 56 -4.09 -7.84 32.75
N ARG A 57 -4.01 -6.52 32.52
CA ARG A 57 -4.10 -5.51 33.59
C ARG A 57 -5.48 -5.50 34.23
N PHE A 58 -6.52 -5.55 33.40
CA PHE A 58 -7.90 -5.67 33.87
C PHE A 58 -8.13 -6.95 34.69
N ASP A 59 -7.67 -8.11 34.19
CA ASP A 59 -7.80 -9.40 34.89
C ASP A 59 -7.06 -9.42 36.25
N ARG A 60 -6.01 -8.59 36.39
CA ARG A 60 -5.27 -8.39 37.64
C ARG A 60 -5.91 -7.39 38.59
N GLY A 61 -7.02 -6.74 38.20
CA GLY A 61 -7.73 -5.76 39.01
C GLY A 61 -7.09 -4.37 39.02
N ASP A 62 -6.36 -4.00 37.97
CA ASP A 62 -5.85 -2.63 37.79
C ASP A 62 -7.03 -1.65 37.70
N GLN A 63 -7.10 -0.69 38.63
CA GLN A 63 -8.18 0.28 38.71
C GLN A 63 -8.12 1.34 37.60
N ASP A 64 -6.96 1.50 36.96
CA ASP A 64 -6.76 2.46 35.87
C ASP A 64 -7.22 1.90 34.51
N VAL A 65 -7.58 0.61 34.44
CA VAL A 65 -8.05 -0.04 33.20
C VAL A 65 -9.51 -0.44 33.35
N SER A 66 -10.38 0.15 32.54
CA SER A 66 -11.79 -0.23 32.52
C SER A 66 -12.05 -1.36 31.53
N LEU A 67 -13.16 -2.11 31.74
CA LEU A 67 -13.65 -3.10 30.79
C LEU A 67 -13.89 -2.47 29.40
N SER A 68 -14.34 -1.21 29.37
CA SER A 68 -14.54 -0.45 28.14
C SER A 68 -13.24 -0.26 27.38
N ASP A 69 -12.12 0.00 28.06
CA ASP A 69 -10.81 0.17 27.42
C ASP A 69 -10.34 -1.13 26.76
N VAL A 70 -10.51 -2.26 27.45
CA VAL A 70 -10.21 -3.60 26.90
C VAL A 70 -11.06 -3.87 25.67
N MET A 71 -12.37 -3.59 25.73
CA MET A 71 -13.27 -3.78 24.60
C MET A 71 -12.92 -2.87 23.42
N ILE A 72 -12.60 -1.60 23.66
CA ILE A 72 -12.18 -0.65 22.62
C ILE A 72 -10.87 -1.11 21.99
N ALA A 73 -9.88 -1.52 22.78
CA ALA A 73 -8.61 -2.01 22.27
C ALA A 73 -8.78 -3.27 21.41
N ARG A 74 -9.63 -4.20 21.85
CA ARG A 74 -9.98 -5.40 21.09
C ARG A 74 -10.65 -5.08 19.76
N ASN A 75 -11.63 -4.17 19.77
CA ASN A 75 -12.31 -3.72 18.56
C ASN A 75 -11.35 -3.02 17.60
N LYS A 76 -10.47 -2.15 18.10
CA LYS A 76 -9.42 -1.51 17.28
C LYS A 76 -8.52 -2.54 16.60
N SER A 77 -8.07 -3.55 17.35
CA SER A 77 -7.25 -4.63 16.78
C SER A 77 -7.99 -5.41 15.70
N SER A 78 -9.27 -5.71 15.88
CA SER A 78 -10.10 -6.42 14.90
C SER A 78 -10.25 -5.62 13.60
N VAL A 79 -10.63 -4.35 13.71
CA VAL A 79 -10.82 -3.47 12.54
C VAL A 79 -9.50 -3.26 11.79
N ALA A 80 -8.39 -3.07 12.51
CA ALA A 80 -7.08 -2.92 11.88
C ALA A 80 -6.62 -4.20 11.17
N PHE A 81 -6.94 -5.37 11.71
CA PHE A 81 -6.66 -6.66 11.06
C PHE A 81 -7.45 -6.82 9.77
N GLU A 82 -8.75 -6.52 9.79
CA GLU A 82 -9.60 -6.52 8.59
C GLU A 82 -9.07 -5.56 7.52
N ALA A 83 -8.69 -4.34 7.92
CA ALA A 83 -8.07 -3.37 7.00
C ALA A 83 -6.78 -3.92 6.37
N THR A 84 -5.97 -4.66 7.13
CA THR A 84 -4.74 -5.29 6.62
C THR A 84 -5.04 -6.38 5.58
N ILE A 85 -6.12 -7.14 5.76
CA ILE A 85 -6.58 -8.09 4.75
C ILE A 85 -7.02 -7.37 3.47
N GLN A 86 -7.71 -6.23 3.59
CA GLN A 86 -8.12 -5.44 2.41
C GLN A 86 -6.92 -4.93 1.63
N VAL A 87 -5.89 -4.42 2.34
CA VAL A 87 -4.62 -4.06 1.72
C VAL A 87 -4.07 -5.27 0.97
N ARG A 88 -3.89 -6.43 1.63
CA ARG A 88 -3.40 -7.67 1.00
C ARG A 88 -4.16 -8.01 -0.29
N ASN A 89 -5.48 -7.94 -0.27
CA ASN A 89 -6.31 -8.29 -1.43
C ASN A 89 -6.12 -7.29 -2.59
N LYS A 90 -6.10 -5.99 -2.30
CA LYS A 90 -5.89 -4.93 -3.29
C LYS A 90 -4.54 -5.08 -4.02
N LEU A 91 -3.56 -5.65 -3.34
CA LEU A 91 -2.22 -5.87 -3.87
C LEU A 91 -2.15 -7.08 -4.79
N VAL A 92 -2.86 -8.16 -4.45
CA VAL A 92 -3.01 -9.30 -5.34
C VAL A 92 -3.73 -8.87 -6.62
N GLU A 93 -4.72 -7.99 -6.50
CA GLU A 93 -5.38 -7.37 -7.67
C GLU A 93 -4.41 -6.53 -8.50
N ALA A 94 -3.68 -5.60 -7.89
CA ALA A 94 -2.73 -4.74 -8.61
C ALA A 94 -1.60 -5.53 -9.29
N TYR A 95 -1.09 -6.59 -8.65
CA TYR A 95 -0.11 -7.48 -9.28
C TYR A 95 -0.70 -8.22 -10.50
N LYS A 96 -1.93 -8.74 -10.37
CA LYS A 96 -2.65 -9.37 -11.49
C LYS A 96 -2.91 -8.37 -12.62
N GLU A 97 -3.25 -7.14 -12.30
CA GLU A 97 -3.50 -6.07 -13.27
C GLU A 97 -2.23 -5.70 -14.04
N LEU A 98 -1.09 -5.57 -13.36
CA LEU A 98 0.21 -5.35 -14.00
C LEU A 98 0.59 -6.50 -14.95
N MET A 99 0.24 -7.74 -14.59
CA MET A 99 0.53 -8.93 -15.39
C MET A 99 -0.41 -9.08 -16.61
N ASN A 100 -1.63 -8.55 -16.49
CA ASN A 100 -2.63 -8.54 -17.56
C ASN A 100 -2.57 -7.29 -18.45
N MET A 101 -1.73 -6.31 -18.12
CA MET A 101 -1.49 -5.16 -18.98
C MET A 101 -0.71 -5.64 -20.22
N PRO A 102 -1.28 -5.55 -21.44
CA PRO A 102 -0.51 -5.79 -22.64
C PRO A 102 0.54 -4.68 -22.75
N VAL A 103 1.80 -5.07 -22.94
CA VAL A 103 2.85 -4.15 -23.42
C VAL A 103 2.57 -3.68 -24.84
#